data_AF-A0A3M1C0P1-F1
#
_entry.id   AF-A0A3M1C0P1-F1
#
_cell.length_a   1.000
_cell.length_b   1.000
_cell.length_c   1.000
_cell.angle_alpha   90.00
_cell.angle_beta   90.00
_cell.angle_gamma   90.00
#
_symmetry.space_group_name_H-M   'P 1'
#
loop_
_entity.id
_entity.type
_entity.pdbx_description
1 polymer ?
#
loop_
_entity_poly.entity_id
_entity_poly.type
_entity_poly.pdbx_seq_one_letter_code
_entity_poly.pdbx_strand_id
1 'polypeptide(L)'
;MTQKTDSPPSVISLEYRDSVKQFYYLVIGILILSELVILRLNLPKVVGEDWWLALVKLLLASSVPVTMFGRLYIFFRPAIFSTYKLLDDRLLICFKRKERELMFSQVKEIKLTWLPPRFFGGFIVVMKSGKKFLFLSILKDSHLIFEAITRQQRDLLSEEKKRKYLKQSAHVEVSWGRLLQKLTNWKMILLKWVTLPSGFAAIFSYLMPQRSFGYFFIVFLIIALFVSAVLNSFEEAQILDYLAEEESREEDREAFFSKIENIFLMLFFALNLLIFIASVYFLAF
;
A
#
# COMPACT_ATOMS: atom_id res chain seq x y z
N MET A 1 -14.54 -33.91 42.26
CA MET A 1 -13.47 -32.89 42.18
C MET A 1 -12.79 -33.04 40.83
N THR A 2 -13.27 -32.33 39.81
CA THR A 2 -12.64 -32.31 38.49
C THR A 2 -11.58 -31.23 38.50
N GLN A 3 -10.30 -31.64 38.49
CA GLN A 3 -9.18 -30.75 38.24
C GLN A 3 -9.36 -30.13 36.85
N LYS A 4 -9.71 -28.84 36.82
CA LYS A 4 -9.47 -28.00 35.64
C LYS A 4 -7.96 -27.91 35.48
N THR A 5 -7.44 -28.56 34.45
CA THR A 5 -6.13 -28.25 33.91
C THR A 5 -6.20 -26.85 33.31
N ASP A 6 -5.91 -25.84 34.13
CA ASP A 6 -5.66 -24.46 33.68
C ASP A 6 -4.32 -24.42 32.95
N SER A 7 -4.28 -24.98 31.73
CA SER A 7 -3.32 -24.52 30.73
C SER A 7 -3.56 -23.02 30.53
N PRO A 8 -2.55 -22.14 30.66
CA PRO A 8 -2.75 -20.72 30.40
C PRO A 8 -3.32 -20.56 28.99
N PRO A 9 -4.31 -19.67 28.78
CA PRO A 9 -4.88 -19.45 27.46
C PRO A 9 -3.75 -19.14 26.48
N SER A 10 -3.75 -19.77 25.32
CA SER A 10 -2.72 -19.57 24.31
C SER A 10 -2.82 -18.14 23.78
N VAL A 11 -2.05 -17.22 24.35
CA VAL A 11 -2.00 -15.84 23.89
C VAL A 11 -1.12 -15.78 22.65
N ILE A 12 -1.73 -15.50 21.50
CA ILE A 12 -0.99 -15.28 20.24
C ILE A 12 -0.78 -13.77 20.09
N SER A 13 0.49 -13.35 20.05
CA SER A 13 0.85 -11.94 19.83
C SER A 13 1.13 -11.69 18.34
N LEU A 14 0.41 -10.74 17.77
CA LEU A 14 0.45 -10.35 16.36
C LEU A 14 0.92 -8.91 16.21
N GLU A 15 1.76 -8.65 15.21
CA GLU A 15 2.29 -7.32 14.90
C GLU A 15 2.30 -7.06 13.39
N TYR A 16 2.35 -5.79 13.01
CA TYR A 16 2.61 -5.43 11.61
C TYR A 16 4.05 -5.78 11.22
N ARG A 17 4.21 -6.18 9.96
CA ARG A 17 5.50 -6.53 9.36
C ARG A 17 6.46 -5.32 9.43
N ASP A 18 7.74 -5.56 9.72
CA ASP A 18 8.72 -4.48 9.89
C ASP A 18 8.91 -3.63 8.62
N SER A 19 8.76 -4.23 7.44
CA SER A 19 8.80 -3.49 6.18
C SER A 19 7.68 -2.45 6.05
N VAL A 20 6.53 -2.65 6.71
CA VAL A 20 5.46 -1.63 6.80
C VAL A 20 5.90 -0.47 7.69
N LYS A 21 6.59 -0.76 8.79
CA LYS A 21 7.17 0.25 9.68
C LYS A 21 8.26 1.05 8.95
N GLN A 22 9.10 0.39 8.15
CA GLN A 22 10.10 1.04 7.29
C GLN A 22 9.44 1.93 6.23
N PHE A 23 8.42 1.42 5.53
CA PHE A 23 7.67 2.21 4.54
C PHE A 23 7.00 3.43 5.18
N TYR A 24 6.45 3.29 6.38
CA TYR A 24 5.91 4.42 7.15
C TYR A 24 6.97 5.51 7.38
N TYR A 25 8.19 5.15 7.79
CA TYR A 25 9.26 6.12 7.97
C TYR A 25 9.77 6.71 6.65
N LEU A 26 9.82 5.91 5.58
CA LEU A 26 10.17 6.39 4.25
C LEU A 26 9.19 7.47 3.77
N VAL A 27 7.88 7.23 3.89
CA VAL A 27 6.85 8.21 3.52
C VAL A 27 6.97 9.47 4.37
N ILE A 28 7.23 9.35 5.67
CA ILE A 28 7.52 10.51 6.53
C ILE A 28 8.74 11.29 6.04
N GLY A 29 9.83 10.60 5.70
CA GLY A 29 11.04 11.22 5.16
C GLY A 29 10.76 12.01 3.88
N ILE A 30 9.99 11.42 2.95
CA ILE A 30 9.57 12.07 1.71
C ILE A 30 8.71 13.31 2.00
N LEU A 31 7.76 13.22 2.94
CA LEU A 31 6.92 14.37 3.31
C LEU A 31 7.76 15.50 3.90
N ILE A 32 8.71 15.20 4.79
CA ILE A 32 9.64 16.20 5.35
C ILE A 32 10.48 16.84 4.24
N LEU A 33 11.05 16.04 3.34
CA LEU A 33 11.83 16.56 2.21
C LEU A 33 10.97 17.43 1.29
N SER A 34 9.73 17.04 1.02
CA SER A 34 8.81 17.85 0.22
C SER A 34 8.49 19.19 0.88
N GLU A 35 8.30 19.21 2.21
CA GLU A 35 8.07 20.42 2.97
C GLU A 35 9.30 21.34 2.95
N LEU A 36 10.51 20.78 3.09
CA LEU A 36 11.76 21.52 2.96
C LEU A 36 11.92 22.15 1.57
N VAL A 37 11.55 21.42 0.50
CA VAL A 37 11.56 21.94 -0.87
C VAL A 37 10.54 23.07 -1.03
N ILE A 38 9.30 22.90 -0.54
CA ILE A 38 8.26 23.93 -0.57
C ILE A 38 8.73 25.18 0.16
N LEU A 39 9.28 25.03 1.37
CA LEU A 39 9.84 26.14 2.14
C LEU A 39 10.96 26.83 1.38
N ARG A 40 11.92 26.08 0.82
CA ARG A 40 13.06 26.64 0.08
C ARG A 40 12.61 27.42 -1.16
N LEU A 41 11.63 26.92 -1.91
CA LEU A 41 11.13 27.55 -3.14
C LEU A 41 10.29 28.80 -2.87
N ASN A 42 9.63 28.88 -1.70
CA ASN A 42 8.78 30.01 -1.34
C ASN A 42 9.45 31.03 -0.42
N LEU A 43 10.54 30.68 0.27
CA LEU A 43 11.30 31.59 1.13
C LEU A 43 11.69 32.92 0.44
N PRO A 44 12.22 32.92 -0.80
CA PRO A 44 12.60 34.15 -1.48
C PRO A 44 11.40 35.06 -1.79
N LYS A 45 10.20 34.47 -1.97
CA LYS A 45 8.96 35.22 -2.25
C LYS A 45 8.42 35.90 -1.01
N VAL A 46 8.66 35.34 0.17
CA VAL A 46 8.32 35.98 1.46
C VAL A 46 9.11 37.27 1.68
N VAL A 47 10.30 37.38 1.10
CA VAL A 47 11.16 38.56 1.19
C VAL A 47 10.81 39.62 0.13
N GLY A 48 10.22 39.23 -1.01
CA GLY A 48 9.97 40.11 -2.16
C GLY A 48 8.50 40.45 -2.49
N GLU A 49 7.53 39.68 -1.98
CA GLU A 49 6.09 39.95 -2.10
C GLU A 49 5.52 40.49 -0.78
N ASP A 50 4.28 40.99 -0.78
CA ASP A 50 3.54 41.25 0.47
C ASP A 50 3.53 39.98 1.32
N TRP A 51 4.10 40.10 2.53
CA TRP A 51 4.34 38.97 3.44
C TRP A 51 3.08 38.13 3.69
N TRP A 52 1.89 38.75 3.67
CA TRP A 52 0.60 38.08 3.81
C TRP A 52 0.27 37.16 2.63
N LEU A 53 0.46 37.62 1.40
CA LEU A 53 0.23 36.83 0.18
C LEU A 53 1.21 35.65 0.11
N ALA A 54 2.47 35.89 0.47
CA ALA A 54 3.49 34.84 0.53
C ALA A 54 3.15 33.78 1.61
N LEU A 55 2.65 34.21 2.78
CA LEU A 55 2.21 33.32 3.84
C LEU A 55 1.02 32.44 3.40
N VAL A 56 0.01 33.02 2.74
CA VAL A 56 -1.15 32.27 2.23
C VAL A 56 -0.72 31.24 1.18
N LYS A 57 0.15 31.62 0.24
CA LYS A 57 0.70 30.70 -0.77
C LYS A 57 1.47 29.55 -0.12
N LEU A 58 2.28 29.84 0.91
CA LEU A 58 3.01 28.84 1.65
C LEU A 58 2.07 27.87 2.36
N LEU A 59 1.06 28.37 3.08
CA LEU A 59 0.06 27.55 3.76
C LEU A 59 -0.71 26.64 2.79
N LEU A 60 -1.08 27.16 1.62
CA LEU A 60 -1.73 26.36 0.58
C LEU A 60 -0.80 25.27 0.04
N ALA A 61 0.46 25.60 -0.24
CA ALA A 61 1.45 24.63 -0.73
C ALA A 61 1.76 23.54 0.32
N SER A 62 1.88 23.90 1.59
CA SER A 62 2.15 23.00 2.72
C SER A 62 0.92 22.21 3.18
N SER A 63 -0.30 22.60 2.77
CA SER A 63 -1.55 21.97 3.25
C SER A 63 -1.59 20.46 3.01
N VAL A 64 -1.16 20.01 1.83
CA VAL A 64 -1.15 18.59 1.44
C VAL A 64 -0.15 17.78 2.28
N PRO A 65 1.16 18.10 2.30
CA PRO A 65 2.13 17.32 3.07
C PRO A 65 1.85 17.35 4.57
N VAL A 66 1.44 18.50 5.13
CA VAL A 66 1.08 18.61 6.56
C VAL A 66 -0.16 17.77 6.88
N THR A 67 -1.20 17.80 6.04
CA THR A 67 -2.41 16.98 6.25
C THR A 67 -2.08 15.49 6.14
N MET A 68 -1.26 15.08 5.17
CA MET A 68 -0.79 13.71 5.03
C MET A 68 0.02 13.26 6.25
N PHE A 69 0.95 14.09 6.72
CA PHE A 69 1.73 13.83 7.93
C PHE A 69 0.83 13.65 9.15
N GLY A 70 -0.14 14.56 9.34
CA GLY A 70 -1.13 14.48 10.42
C GLY A 70 -1.94 13.18 10.37
N ARG A 71 -2.40 12.77 9.18
CA ARG A 71 -3.13 11.50 9.00
C ARG A 71 -2.26 10.28 9.32
N LEU A 72 -1.02 10.26 8.84
CA LEU A 72 -0.06 9.20 9.13
C LEU A 72 0.23 9.10 10.62
N TYR A 73 0.41 10.24 11.30
CA TYR A 73 0.73 10.28 12.71
C TYR A 73 -0.45 9.89 13.60
N ILE A 74 -1.66 10.39 13.31
CA ILE A 74 -2.83 10.23 14.18
C ILE A 74 -3.55 8.89 13.94
N PHE A 75 -3.70 8.46 12.68
CA PHE A 75 -4.50 7.28 12.34
C PHE A 75 -3.65 6.05 12.05
N PHE A 76 -2.61 6.18 11.22
CA PHE A 76 -1.82 5.03 10.78
C PHE A 76 -0.79 4.60 11.83
N ARG A 77 -0.13 5.54 12.52
CA ARG A 77 0.88 5.21 13.53
C ARG A 77 0.32 4.33 14.65
N PRO A 78 -0.83 4.64 15.27
CA PRO A 78 -1.36 3.77 16.30
C PRO A 78 -1.69 2.38 15.76
N ALA A 79 -2.20 2.26 14.53
CA ALA A 79 -2.51 0.96 13.94
C ALA A 79 -1.25 0.12 13.66
N ILE A 80 -0.27 0.69 12.94
CA ILE A 80 0.95 -0.02 12.51
C ILE A 80 1.83 -0.41 13.71
N PHE A 81 1.89 0.42 14.74
CA PHE A 81 2.74 0.19 15.91
C PHE A 81 1.96 -0.38 17.11
N SER A 82 0.75 -0.89 16.89
CA SER A 82 0.03 -1.65 17.91
C SER A 82 0.50 -3.10 17.95
N THR A 83 0.55 -3.66 19.15
CA THR A 83 0.62 -5.12 19.36
C THR A 83 -0.80 -5.63 19.56
N TYR A 84 -1.15 -6.71 18.85
CA TYR A 84 -2.46 -7.35 18.88
C TYR A 84 -2.34 -8.67 19.63
N LYS A 85 -2.96 -8.79 20.81
CA LYS A 85 -2.97 -10.03 21.57
C LYS A 85 -4.29 -10.73 21.37
N LEU A 86 -4.25 -11.88 20.69
CA LEU A 86 -5.39 -12.73 20.45
C LEU A 86 -5.58 -13.68 21.63
N LEU A 87 -6.77 -13.62 22.24
CA LEU A 87 -7.26 -14.56 23.24
C LEU A 87 -8.47 -15.31 22.68
N ASP A 88 -8.95 -16.32 23.41
CA ASP A 88 -10.03 -17.20 22.95
C ASP A 88 -11.36 -16.45 22.67
N ASP A 89 -11.66 -15.41 23.45
CA ASP A 89 -12.95 -14.68 23.41
C ASP A 89 -12.83 -13.19 23.05
N ARG A 90 -11.59 -12.69 22.93
CA ARG A 90 -11.31 -11.27 22.74
C ARG A 90 -9.98 -11.00 22.04
N LEU A 91 -9.88 -9.79 21.53
CA LEU A 91 -8.65 -9.22 20.98
C LEU A 91 -8.28 -7.95 21.76
N LEU A 92 -7.04 -7.91 22.26
CA LEU A 92 -6.49 -6.72 22.90
C LEU A 92 -5.55 -6.02 21.93
N ILE A 93 -5.79 -4.73 21.71
CA ILE A 93 -5.00 -3.86 20.82
C ILE A 93 -4.26 -2.87 21.71
N CYS A 94 -2.95 -3.07 21.85
CA CYS A 94 -2.10 -2.30 22.74
C CYS A 94 -1.23 -1.31 21.93
N PHE A 95 -1.40 -0.01 22.19
CA PHE A 95 -0.52 1.03 21.66
C PHE A 95 0.01 1.91 22.79
N LYS A 96 1.32 1.84 23.03
CA LYS A 96 1.97 2.50 24.19
C LYS A 96 1.27 2.10 25.50
N ARG A 97 0.71 3.06 26.25
CA ARG A 97 -0.04 2.85 27.50
C ARG A 97 -1.55 2.74 27.29
N LYS A 98 -2.04 2.80 26.05
CA LYS A 98 -3.47 2.71 25.73
C LYS A 98 -3.79 1.31 25.25
N GLU A 99 -4.81 0.72 25.84
CA GLU A 99 -5.32 -0.59 25.48
C GLU A 99 -6.76 -0.46 24.99
N ARG A 100 -7.09 -1.16 23.91
CA ARG A 100 -8.44 -1.26 23.38
C ARG A 100 -8.82 -2.71 23.27
N GLU A 101 -10.01 -3.04 23.75
CA GLU A 101 -10.53 -4.40 23.75
C GLU A 101 -11.64 -4.56 22.72
N LEU A 102 -11.62 -5.68 22.01
CA LEU A 102 -12.64 -6.14 21.09
C LEU A 102 -13.12 -7.51 21.56
N MET A 103 -14.30 -7.54 22.17
CA MET A 103 -14.98 -8.77 22.58
C MET A 103 -15.67 -9.43 21.38
N PHE A 104 -15.37 -10.68 21.07
CA PHE A 104 -15.94 -11.37 19.91
C PHE A 104 -17.46 -11.55 20.02
N SER A 105 -18.00 -11.71 21.22
CA SER A 105 -19.44 -11.77 21.51
C SER A 105 -20.22 -10.50 21.12
N GLN A 106 -19.52 -9.37 21.02
CA GLN A 106 -20.07 -8.06 20.68
C GLN A 106 -19.96 -7.73 19.19
N VAL A 107 -19.42 -8.64 18.38
CA VAL A 107 -19.39 -8.48 16.93
C VAL A 107 -20.82 -8.57 16.39
N LYS A 108 -21.15 -7.67 15.47
CA LYS A 108 -22.45 -7.60 14.78
C LYS A 108 -22.32 -8.08 13.34
N GLU A 109 -21.29 -7.59 12.63
CA GLU A 109 -21.04 -7.94 11.22
C GLU A 109 -19.55 -7.84 10.90
N ILE A 110 -19.10 -8.62 9.91
CA ILE A 110 -17.78 -8.50 9.30
C ILE A 110 -17.95 -8.08 7.84
N LYS A 111 -17.31 -6.99 7.45
CA LYS A 111 -17.28 -6.52 6.05
C LYS A 111 -15.91 -6.78 5.46
N LEU A 112 -15.87 -7.63 4.44
CA LEU A 112 -14.64 -7.89 3.68
C LEU A 112 -14.39 -6.74 2.72
N THR A 113 -13.18 -6.20 2.73
CA THR A 113 -12.75 -5.13 1.83
C THR A 113 -11.73 -5.66 0.85
N TRP A 114 -12.05 -5.55 -0.45
CA TRP A 114 -11.21 -6.03 -1.55
C TRP A 114 -10.71 -4.81 -2.32
N LEU A 115 -9.68 -4.13 -1.80
CA LEU A 115 -9.04 -3.04 -2.52
C LEU A 115 -7.89 -3.61 -3.36
N PRO A 116 -7.81 -3.33 -4.67
CA PRO A 116 -6.58 -3.53 -5.42
C PRO A 116 -5.56 -2.45 -5.01
N PRO A 117 -4.26 -2.79 -4.90
CA PRO A 117 -3.69 -4.14 -4.99
C PRO A 117 -4.10 -5.04 -3.82
N ARG A 118 -4.26 -6.37 -4.05
CA ARG A 118 -4.95 -7.31 -3.14
C ARG A 118 -4.48 -7.32 -1.67
N PHE A 119 -3.25 -6.86 -1.38
CA PHE A 119 -2.69 -6.69 -0.02
C PHE A 119 -3.16 -5.42 0.72
N PHE A 120 -3.81 -4.47 0.03
CA PHE A 120 -4.55 -3.34 0.64
C PHE A 120 -5.97 -3.74 1.06
N GLY A 121 -6.40 -4.96 0.75
CA GLY A 121 -7.62 -5.55 1.28
C GLY A 121 -7.55 -5.80 2.79
N GLY A 122 -8.62 -6.40 3.30
CA GLY A 122 -8.75 -6.70 4.72
C GLY A 122 -10.19 -6.96 5.12
N PHE A 123 -10.48 -6.73 6.40
CA PHE A 123 -11.83 -6.82 6.91
C PHE A 123 -12.11 -5.76 7.98
N ILE A 124 -13.35 -5.33 8.02
CA ILE A 124 -13.86 -4.39 9.02
C ILE A 124 -14.79 -5.17 9.93
N VAL A 125 -14.47 -5.18 11.21
CA VAL A 125 -15.32 -5.71 12.28
C VAL A 125 -16.20 -4.57 12.79
N VAL A 126 -17.51 -4.75 12.72
CA VAL A 126 -18.47 -3.79 13.27
C VAL A 126 -19.10 -4.39 14.52
N MET A 127 -18.99 -3.66 15.62
CA MET A 127 -19.53 -4.05 16.91
C MET A 127 -21.01 -3.70 17.01
N LYS A 128 -21.74 -4.34 17.93
CA LYS A 128 -23.13 -3.99 18.30
C LYS A 128 -23.25 -2.53 18.77
N SER A 129 -22.20 -1.99 19.39
CA SER A 129 -22.09 -0.58 19.79
C SER A 129 -21.90 0.41 18.63
N GLY A 130 -21.72 -0.07 17.39
CA GLY A 130 -21.44 0.75 16.21
C GLY A 130 -19.96 1.07 16.00
N LYS A 131 -19.07 0.74 16.96
CA LYS A 131 -17.62 0.87 16.80
C LYS A 131 -17.13 -0.02 15.65
N LYS A 132 -16.18 0.48 14.86
CA LYS A 132 -15.58 -0.23 13.73
C LYS A 132 -14.09 -0.43 13.95
N PHE A 133 -13.60 -1.63 13.66
CA PHE A 133 -12.18 -1.97 13.70
C PHE A 133 -11.76 -2.45 12.32
N LEU A 134 -10.76 -1.79 11.73
CA LEU A 134 -10.20 -2.14 10.43
C LEU A 134 -8.94 -2.98 10.63
N PHE A 135 -8.92 -4.16 10.02
CA PHE A 135 -7.76 -5.04 9.97
C PHE A 135 -7.34 -5.18 8.50
N LEU A 136 -6.18 -4.64 8.17
CA LEU A 136 -5.62 -4.74 6.82
C LEU A 136 -4.89 -6.07 6.67
N SER A 137 -4.94 -6.68 5.47
CA SER A 137 -4.28 -7.97 5.19
C SER A 137 -2.76 -7.92 5.32
N ILE A 138 -2.18 -6.72 5.32
CA ILE A 138 -0.75 -6.48 5.58
C ILE A 138 -0.34 -6.71 7.05
N LEU A 139 -1.30 -6.79 7.98
CA LEU A 139 -1.08 -7.26 9.34
C LEU A 139 -0.70 -8.74 9.28
N LYS A 140 0.43 -9.10 9.90
CA LYS A 140 0.93 -10.47 9.90
C LYS A 140 -0.08 -11.39 10.58
N ASP A 141 -0.34 -12.54 9.95
CA ASP A 141 -1.28 -13.56 10.42
C ASP A 141 -2.68 -13.02 10.74
N SER A 142 -3.12 -11.98 10.02
CA SER A 142 -4.45 -11.37 10.19
C SER A 142 -5.62 -12.34 9.98
N HIS A 143 -5.39 -13.46 9.28
CA HIS A 143 -6.36 -14.56 9.15
C HIS A 143 -6.68 -15.21 10.51
N LEU A 144 -5.74 -15.29 11.45
CA LEU A 144 -5.99 -15.88 12.78
C LEU A 144 -7.05 -15.09 13.56
N ILE A 145 -7.03 -13.75 13.46
CA ILE A 145 -8.06 -12.89 14.07
C ILE A 145 -9.42 -13.17 13.42
N PHE A 146 -9.45 -13.29 12.09
CA PHE A 146 -10.67 -13.59 11.36
C PHE A 146 -11.25 -14.96 11.72
N GLU A 147 -10.40 -15.99 11.80
CA GLU A 147 -10.78 -17.35 12.18
C GLU A 147 -11.30 -17.40 13.62
N ALA A 148 -10.64 -16.72 14.57
CA ALA A 148 -11.09 -16.66 15.96
C ALA A 148 -12.49 -16.04 16.08
N ILE A 149 -12.76 -14.92 15.39
CA ILE A 149 -14.08 -14.27 15.41
C ILE A 149 -15.14 -15.18 14.78
N THR A 150 -14.86 -15.75 13.61
CA THR A 150 -15.82 -16.57 12.86
C THR A 150 -16.07 -17.94 13.49
N ARG A 151 -15.12 -18.46 14.29
CA ARG A 151 -15.30 -19.67 15.09
C ARG A 151 -16.31 -19.45 16.21
N GLN A 152 -16.28 -18.28 16.85
CA GLN A 152 -17.19 -17.96 17.96
C GLN A 152 -18.56 -17.46 17.49
N GLN A 153 -18.62 -16.81 16.33
CA GLN A 153 -19.87 -16.36 15.71
C GLN A 153 -20.01 -16.90 14.28
N ARG A 154 -20.54 -18.12 14.15
CA ARG A 154 -20.59 -18.86 12.88
C ARG A 154 -21.45 -18.19 11.80
N ASP A 155 -22.48 -17.45 12.21
CA ASP A 155 -23.50 -16.86 11.32
C ASP A 155 -23.11 -15.51 10.72
N LEU A 156 -21.92 -14.98 11.04
CA LEU A 156 -21.50 -13.65 10.56
C LEU A 156 -21.26 -13.59 9.05
N LEU A 157 -20.85 -14.70 8.44
CA LEU A 157 -20.46 -14.80 7.02
C LEU A 157 -20.82 -16.17 6.47
N SER A 158 -21.16 -16.25 5.18
CA SER A 158 -21.31 -17.53 4.48
C SER A 158 -19.96 -18.24 4.35
N GLU A 159 -19.98 -19.57 4.34
CA GLU A 159 -18.76 -20.41 4.20
C GLU A 159 -17.98 -20.09 2.92
N GLU A 160 -18.67 -19.76 1.82
CA GLU A 160 -18.04 -19.32 0.57
C GLU A 160 -17.20 -18.05 0.77
N LYS A 161 -17.73 -17.04 1.48
CA LYS A 161 -17.02 -15.79 1.77
C LYS A 161 -15.83 -16.02 2.70
N LYS A 162 -15.97 -16.91 3.68
CA LYS A 162 -14.86 -17.31 4.59
C LYS A 162 -13.74 -17.96 3.80
N ARG A 163 -14.03 -18.98 2.99
CA ARG A 163 -13.03 -19.67 2.15
C ARG A 163 -12.33 -18.70 1.19
N LYS A 164 -13.09 -17.80 0.54
CA LYS A 164 -12.53 -16.78 -0.35
C LYS A 164 -11.56 -15.85 0.37
N TYR A 165 -11.89 -15.43 1.59
CA TYR A 165 -11.01 -14.58 2.40
C TYR A 165 -9.73 -15.31 2.81
N LEU A 166 -9.84 -16.56 3.31
CA LEU A 166 -8.67 -17.34 3.72
C LEU A 166 -7.72 -17.60 2.55
N LYS A 167 -8.24 -17.98 1.38
CA LYS A 167 -7.44 -18.12 0.16
C LYS A 167 -6.72 -16.82 -0.21
N GLN A 168 -7.42 -15.68 -0.14
CA GLN A 168 -6.80 -14.40 -0.41
C GLN A 168 -5.74 -14.01 0.64
N SER A 169 -5.99 -14.29 1.92
CA SER A 169 -5.01 -13.98 2.97
C SER A 169 -3.69 -14.74 2.76
N ALA A 170 -3.75 -15.99 2.31
CA ALA A 170 -2.55 -16.75 1.94
C ALA A 170 -1.82 -16.09 0.77
N HIS A 171 -2.56 -15.65 -0.26
CA HIS A 171 -1.98 -14.95 -1.40
C HIS A 171 -1.29 -13.63 -1.02
N VAL A 172 -1.81 -12.91 -0.01
CA VAL A 172 -1.21 -11.64 0.44
C VAL A 172 0.20 -11.82 0.97
N GLU A 173 0.52 -12.95 1.60
CA GLU A 173 1.89 -13.21 2.07
C GLU A 173 2.87 -13.33 0.91
N VAL A 174 2.49 -14.07 -0.13
CA VAL A 174 3.27 -14.24 -1.35
C VAL A 174 3.42 -12.91 -2.09
N SER A 175 2.31 -12.18 -2.30
CA SER A 175 2.32 -10.84 -2.91
C SER A 175 3.24 -9.87 -2.15
N TRP A 176 3.21 -9.90 -0.82
CA TRP A 176 4.06 -9.04 0.01
C TRP A 176 5.54 -9.42 -0.09
N GLY A 177 5.87 -10.72 -0.06
CA GLY A 177 7.23 -11.21 -0.27
C GLY A 177 7.79 -10.77 -1.62
N ARG A 178 7.00 -10.90 -2.69
CA ARG A 178 7.38 -10.48 -4.03
C ARG A 178 7.54 -8.96 -4.15
N LEU A 179 6.66 -8.17 -3.54
CA LEU A 179 6.82 -6.71 -3.49
C LEU A 179 8.16 -6.33 -2.85
N LEU A 180 8.53 -6.97 -1.74
CA LEU A 180 9.81 -6.73 -1.08
C LEU A 180 10.99 -7.13 -1.97
N GLN A 181 10.93 -8.28 -2.64
CA GLN A 181 11.94 -8.69 -3.62
C GLN A 181 12.09 -7.65 -4.75
N LYS A 182 10.99 -7.16 -5.33
CA LYS A 182 11.02 -6.10 -6.34
C LYS A 182 11.68 -4.82 -5.83
N LEU A 183 11.38 -4.44 -4.57
CA LEU A 183 12.02 -3.28 -3.93
C LEU A 183 13.53 -3.48 -3.72
N THR A 184 14.00 -4.70 -3.45
CA THR A 184 15.45 -4.97 -3.38
C THR A 184 16.14 -4.82 -4.73
N ASN A 185 15.43 -5.04 -5.84
CA ASN A 185 15.92 -4.74 -7.20
C ASN A 185 15.74 -3.25 -7.55
N TRP A 186 16.19 -2.36 -6.66
CA TRP A 186 16.05 -0.91 -6.77
C TRP A 186 16.65 -0.35 -8.07
N LYS A 187 17.66 -1.02 -8.65
CA LYS A 187 18.27 -0.64 -9.92
C LYS A 187 17.27 -0.66 -11.07
N MET A 188 16.42 -1.68 -11.12
CA MET A 188 15.34 -1.78 -12.12
C MET A 188 14.25 -0.73 -11.88
N ILE A 189 13.91 -0.46 -10.62
CA ILE A 189 12.98 0.62 -10.27
C ILE A 189 13.54 1.97 -10.72
N LEU A 190 14.82 2.24 -10.45
CA LEU A 190 15.52 3.45 -10.88
C LEU A 190 15.52 3.57 -12.40
N LEU A 191 15.80 2.49 -13.13
CA LEU A 191 15.78 2.48 -14.59
C LEU A 191 14.39 2.83 -15.14
N LYS A 192 13.34 2.23 -14.57
CA LYS A 192 11.94 2.48 -14.97
C LYS A 192 11.50 3.92 -14.69
N TRP A 193 11.85 4.45 -13.52
CA TRP A 193 11.23 5.66 -12.97
C TRP A 193 12.11 6.89 -12.94
N VAL A 194 13.41 6.75 -13.18
CA VAL A 194 14.34 7.88 -13.28
C VAL A 194 14.80 8.03 -14.72
N THR A 195 15.29 6.98 -15.35
CA THR A 195 15.91 7.09 -16.69
C THR A 195 14.90 7.44 -17.76
N LEU A 196 13.72 6.81 -17.74
CA LEU A 196 12.68 7.04 -18.74
C LEU A 196 12.06 8.45 -18.62
N PRO A 197 11.65 8.93 -17.42
CA PRO A 197 11.23 10.32 -17.26
C PRO A 197 12.34 11.34 -17.49
N SER A 198 13.59 11.04 -17.15
CA SER A 198 14.72 11.96 -17.41
C SER A 198 15.04 12.07 -18.90
N GLY A 199 14.97 10.96 -19.64
CA GLY A 199 15.08 10.97 -21.11
C GLY A 199 13.95 11.76 -21.76
N PHE A 200 12.71 11.56 -21.29
CA PHE A 200 11.56 12.36 -21.71
C PHE A 200 11.79 13.84 -21.42
N ALA A 201 12.20 14.18 -20.19
CA ALA A 201 12.49 15.55 -19.79
C ALA A 201 13.57 16.21 -20.64
N ALA A 202 14.67 15.50 -20.93
CA ALA A 202 15.78 16.02 -21.73
C ALA A 202 15.34 16.34 -23.17
N ILE A 203 14.60 15.43 -23.82
CA ILE A 203 14.17 15.60 -25.21
C ILE A 203 13.11 16.70 -25.32
N PHE A 204 12.13 16.73 -24.41
CA PHE A 204 11.09 17.75 -24.43
C PHE A 204 11.61 19.14 -24.05
N SER A 205 12.60 19.25 -23.15
CA SER A 205 13.25 20.52 -22.83
C SER A 205 13.95 21.14 -24.04
N TYR A 206 14.40 20.30 -24.98
CA TYR A 206 15.03 20.72 -26.23
C TYR A 206 14.00 21.12 -27.30
N LEU A 207 12.86 20.42 -27.36
CA LEU A 207 11.85 20.60 -28.42
C LEU A 207 10.78 21.65 -28.09
N MET A 208 10.59 22.06 -26.83
CA MET A 208 9.46 22.91 -26.42
C MET A 208 9.83 24.21 -25.69
N PRO A 209 9.01 25.27 -25.83
CA PRO A 209 9.03 26.40 -24.92
C PRO A 209 8.78 25.97 -23.47
N GLN A 210 9.52 26.54 -22.52
CA GLN A 210 9.52 26.14 -21.09
C GLN A 210 8.13 26.07 -20.43
N ARG A 211 7.14 26.85 -20.89
CA ARG A 211 5.79 26.85 -20.31
C ARG A 211 4.96 25.61 -20.69
N SER A 212 5.16 25.04 -21.88
CA SER A 212 4.43 23.85 -22.33
C SER A 212 5.07 22.56 -21.78
N PHE A 213 6.39 22.58 -21.57
CA PHE A 213 7.15 21.46 -21.02
C PHE A 213 6.55 20.88 -19.73
N GLY A 214 6.23 21.75 -18.75
CA GLY A 214 5.74 21.31 -17.44
C GLY A 214 4.42 20.54 -17.53
N TYR A 215 3.51 20.97 -18.40
CA TYR A 215 2.22 20.29 -18.59
C TYR A 215 2.39 18.91 -19.23
N PHE A 216 3.13 18.83 -20.35
CA PHE A 216 3.36 17.55 -21.05
C PHE A 216 4.14 16.55 -20.20
N PHE A 217 5.11 17.03 -19.41
CA PHE A 217 5.86 16.18 -18.49
C PHE A 217 4.98 15.59 -17.39
N ILE A 218 4.09 16.40 -16.78
CA ILE A 218 3.16 15.92 -15.76
C ILE A 218 2.19 14.90 -16.35
N VAL A 219 1.60 15.20 -17.53
CA VAL A 219 0.68 14.29 -18.22
C VAL A 219 1.38 12.96 -18.54
N PHE A 220 2.61 13.01 -19.06
CA PHE A 220 3.41 11.82 -19.31
C PHE A 220 3.64 10.99 -18.04
N LEU A 221 4.05 11.63 -16.94
CA LEU A 221 4.23 10.94 -15.65
C LEU A 221 2.94 10.28 -15.16
N ILE A 222 1.80 10.96 -15.27
CA ILE A 222 0.50 10.40 -14.89
C ILE A 222 0.17 9.18 -15.73
N ILE A 223 0.37 9.24 -17.06
CA ILE A 223 0.12 8.11 -17.95
C ILE A 223 1.08 6.95 -17.64
N ALA A 224 2.37 7.21 -17.43
CA ALA A 224 3.36 6.20 -17.08
C ALA A 224 3.02 5.50 -15.75
N LEU A 225 2.60 6.28 -14.74
CA LEU A 225 2.10 5.76 -13.46
C LEU A 225 0.86 4.87 -13.66
N PHE A 226 -0.10 5.32 -14.46
CA PHE A 226 -1.30 4.57 -14.76
C PHE A 226 -0.98 3.25 -15.50
N VAL A 227 -0.16 3.29 -16.54
CA VAL A 227 0.29 2.11 -17.29
C VAL A 227 1.01 1.14 -16.36
N SER A 228 1.92 1.61 -15.50
CA SER A 228 2.57 0.73 -14.53
C SER A 228 1.58 0.13 -13.54
N ALA A 229 0.60 0.89 -13.05
CA ALA A 229 -0.37 0.37 -12.10
C ALA A 229 -1.22 -0.74 -12.73
N VAL A 230 -1.64 -0.55 -13.99
CA VAL A 230 -2.40 -1.53 -14.76
C VAL A 230 -1.57 -2.78 -15.02
N LEU A 231 -0.35 -2.63 -15.56
CA LEU A 231 0.54 -3.77 -15.86
C LEU A 231 0.90 -4.56 -14.59
N ASN A 232 1.24 -3.87 -13.49
CA ASN A 232 1.52 -4.55 -12.22
C ASN A 232 0.27 -5.30 -11.70
N SER A 233 -0.94 -4.78 -11.93
CA SER A 233 -2.17 -5.46 -11.51
C SER A 233 -2.44 -6.71 -12.33
N PHE A 234 -2.16 -6.69 -13.65
CA PHE A 234 -2.28 -7.86 -14.52
C PHE A 234 -1.21 -8.91 -14.23
N GLU A 235 0.04 -8.49 -14.03
CA GLU A 235 1.15 -9.35 -13.65
C GLU A 235 0.81 -10.10 -12.35
N GLU A 236 0.31 -9.38 -11.35
CA GLU A 236 -0.08 -9.95 -10.07
C GLU A 236 -1.28 -10.90 -10.21
N ALA A 237 -2.25 -10.59 -11.07
CA ALA A 237 -3.38 -11.48 -11.33
C ALA A 237 -2.92 -12.81 -11.92
N GLN A 238 -2.08 -12.79 -12.96
CA GLN A 238 -1.58 -14.00 -13.62
C GLN A 238 -0.77 -14.90 -12.68
N ILE A 239 0.07 -14.30 -11.84
CA ILE A 239 0.89 -15.06 -10.89
C ILE A 239 0.03 -15.69 -9.80
N LEU A 240 -1.00 -14.99 -9.33
CA LEU A 240 -1.92 -15.53 -8.34
C LEU A 240 -2.85 -16.60 -8.91
N ASP A 241 -3.20 -16.51 -10.19
CA ASP A 241 -3.98 -17.55 -10.88
C ASP A 241 -3.13 -18.82 -11.07
N TYR A 242 -1.87 -18.67 -11.46
CA TYR A 242 -0.91 -19.79 -11.53
C TYR A 242 -0.72 -20.50 -10.18
N LEU A 243 -0.55 -19.73 -9.10
CA LEU A 243 -0.45 -20.27 -7.74
C LEU A 243 -1.72 -20.97 -7.25
N ALA A 244 -2.88 -20.63 -7.82
CA ALA A 244 -4.13 -21.29 -7.49
C ALA A 244 -4.30 -22.65 -8.20
N GLU A 245 -3.55 -22.91 -9.27
CA GLU A 245 -3.64 -24.12 -10.10
C GLU A 245 -2.55 -25.15 -9.80
N GLU A 246 -1.33 -24.72 -9.46
CA GLU A 246 -0.20 -25.64 -9.24
C GLU A 246 0.32 -25.60 -7.80
N GLU A 247 0.02 -26.65 -7.02
CA GLU A 247 0.46 -26.80 -5.63
C GLU A 247 1.88 -27.37 -5.46
N SER A 248 2.56 -27.83 -6.53
CA SER A 248 3.54 -28.93 -6.34
C SER A 248 5.00 -28.77 -6.79
N ARG A 249 5.50 -27.64 -7.33
CA ARG A 249 6.96 -27.49 -7.62
C ARG A 249 7.49 -26.08 -7.40
N GLU A 250 8.42 -25.92 -6.47
CA GLU A 250 9.03 -24.62 -6.13
C GLU A 250 10.00 -24.11 -7.23
N GLU A 251 10.76 -25.00 -7.88
CA GLU A 251 11.73 -24.61 -8.92
C GLU A 251 11.04 -24.07 -10.20
N ASP A 252 9.89 -24.63 -10.59
CA ASP A 252 9.12 -24.17 -11.75
C ASP A 252 8.48 -22.79 -11.52
N ARG A 253 8.17 -22.46 -10.24
CA ARG A 253 7.55 -21.18 -9.85
C ARG A 253 8.48 -19.99 -10.04
N GLU A 254 9.73 -20.09 -9.60
CA GLU A 254 10.68 -18.97 -9.73
C GLU A 254 10.96 -18.63 -11.21
N ALA A 255 11.12 -19.66 -12.05
CA ALA A 255 11.31 -19.50 -13.49
C ALA A 255 10.08 -18.85 -14.15
N PHE A 256 8.88 -19.30 -13.77
CA PHE A 256 7.62 -18.70 -14.25
C PHE A 256 7.49 -17.23 -13.83
N PHE A 257 7.73 -16.90 -12.56
CA PHE A 257 7.64 -15.53 -12.07
C PHE A 257 8.62 -14.60 -12.79
N SER A 258 9.88 -15.01 -12.95
CA SER A 258 10.88 -14.25 -13.68
C SER A 258 10.47 -14.02 -15.14
N LYS A 259 9.93 -15.04 -15.80
CA LYS A 259 9.43 -14.92 -17.18
C LYS A 259 8.27 -13.92 -17.29
N ILE A 260 7.28 -14.01 -16.42
CA ILE A 260 6.14 -13.08 -16.39
C ILE A 260 6.64 -11.66 -16.09
N GLU A 261 7.48 -11.47 -15.08
CA GLU A 261 8.05 -10.17 -14.74
C GLU A 261 8.79 -9.54 -15.92
N ASN A 262 9.58 -10.32 -16.66
CA ASN A 262 10.29 -9.85 -17.85
C ASN A 262 9.33 -9.48 -19.00
N ILE A 263 8.24 -10.23 -19.21
CA ILE A 263 7.21 -9.89 -20.21
C ILE A 263 6.56 -8.55 -19.88
N PHE A 264 6.09 -8.36 -18.64
CA PHE A 264 5.47 -7.11 -18.23
C PHE A 264 6.45 -5.94 -18.17
N LEU A 265 7.72 -6.20 -17.88
CA LEU A 265 8.82 -5.24 -18.01
C LEU A 265 8.98 -4.76 -19.46
N MET A 266 9.07 -5.68 -20.42
CA MET A 266 9.20 -5.34 -21.84
C MET A 266 7.97 -4.59 -22.34
N LEU A 267 6.76 -5.01 -21.95
CA LEU A 267 5.51 -4.33 -22.27
C LEU A 267 5.48 -2.90 -21.71
N PHE A 268 5.95 -2.71 -20.47
CA PHE A 268 6.05 -1.38 -19.87
C PHE A 268 6.95 -0.46 -20.70
N PHE A 269 8.14 -0.92 -21.08
CA PHE A 269 9.04 -0.13 -21.90
C PHE A 269 8.47 0.14 -23.29
N ALA A 270 7.88 -0.86 -23.95
CA ALA A 270 7.28 -0.71 -25.28
C ALA A 270 6.12 0.29 -25.28
N LEU A 271 5.22 0.23 -24.28
CA LEU A 271 4.09 1.15 -24.16
C LEU A 271 4.56 2.58 -23.85
N ASN A 272 5.50 2.77 -22.93
CA ASN A 272 6.03 4.10 -22.63
C ASN A 272 6.80 4.69 -23.82
N LEU A 273 7.53 3.88 -24.59
CA LEU A 273 8.18 4.30 -25.82
C LEU A 273 7.15 4.71 -26.88
N LEU A 274 6.08 3.94 -27.04
CA LEU A 274 5.01 4.27 -27.99
C LEU A 274 4.28 5.55 -27.60
N ILE A 275 3.98 5.74 -26.31
CA ILE A 275 3.43 6.98 -25.76
C ILE A 275 4.38 8.15 -26.03
N PHE A 276 5.68 7.94 -25.82
CA PHE A 276 6.69 8.94 -26.10
C PHE A 276 6.72 9.34 -27.57
N ILE A 277 6.79 8.38 -28.50
CA ILE A 277 6.80 8.62 -29.95
C ILE A 277 5.51 9.33 -30.37
N ALA A 278 4.35 8.87 -29.89
CA ALA A 278 3.06 9.50 -30.19
C ALA A 278 3.00 10.95 -29.68
N SER A 279 3.56 11.21 -28.50
CA SER A 279 3.63 12.56 -27.94
C SER A 279 4.51 13.46 -28.80
N VAL A 280 5.69 13.00 -29.22
CA VAL A 280 6.58 13.77 -30.11
C VAL A 280 5.94 14.02 -31.48
N TYR A 281 5.28 13.01 -32.06
CA TYR A 281 4.61 13.12 -33.35
C TYR A 281 3.47 14.14 -33.33
N PHE A 282 2.59 14.09 -32.32
CA PHE A 282 1.49 15.04 -32.14
C PHE A 282 1.96 16.49 -31.94
N LEU A 283 3.24 16.69 -31.59
CA LEU A 283 3.82 18.00 -31.36
C LEU A 283 4.60 18.54 -32.57
N ALA A 284 4.97 17.66 -33.50
CA ALA A 284 5.66 18.02 -34.73
C ALA A 284 4.69 18.36 -35.88
N PHE A 285 3.41 17.99 -35.78
CA PHE A 285 2.36 18.14 -36.79
C PHE A 285 1.09 18.74 -36.18
#